data_AF-A0A3C0TDG8-F1
#
_entry.id   AF-A0A3C0TDG8-F1
#
_cell.length_a   1.000
_cell.length_b   1.000
_cell.length_c   1.000
_cell.angle_alpha   90.00
_cell.angle_beta   90.00
_cell.angle_gamma   90.00
#
_symmetry.space_group_name_H-M   'P 1'
#
loop_
_entity.id
_entity.type
_entity.pdbx_description
1 polymer ?
#
loop_
_entity_poly.entity_id
_entity_poly.type
_entity_poly.pdbx_seq_one_letter_code
_entity_poly.pdbx_strand_id
1 'polypeptide(L)'
;MIGMGSGITTHTLLASPGVKRLDTVEIEPAMVAGARFFGERSQRAFTDSRSNIAIDDARTYFTKRNARYDLIVSEPSNPWVSSVSSVFSREFYRQVTRYLEPDGLFVQWLHLYES
;
A
#
# COMPACT_ATOMS: atom_id res chain seq x y z
N MET A 1 1.08 -3.21 -0.12
CA MET A 1 0.50 -2.03 0.55
C MET A 1 0.60 -0.85 -0.41
N ILE A 2 -0.51 -0.22 -0.76
CA ILE A 2 -0.54 1.00 -1.58
C ILE A 2 -0.81 2.18 -0.65
N GLY A 3 0.12 3.13 -0.62
CA GLY A 3 0.17 4.22 0.34
C GLY A 3 1.00 3.86 1.59
N MET A 4 1.79 4.81 2.07
CA MET A 4 2.53 4.72 3.32
C MET A 4 1.70 5.28 4.49
N GLY A 5 1.10 6.46 4.31
CA GLY A 5 0.46 7.19 5.41
C GLY A 5 1.42 7.39 6.59
N SER A 6 1.01 7.00 7.79
CA SER A 6 1.85 7.01 9.00
C SER A 6 2.82 5.82 9.11
N GLY A 7 2.72 4.84 8.21
CA GLY A 7 3.46 3.58 8.28
C GLY A 7 2.92 2.57 9.30
N ILE A 8 1.85 2.91 10.03
CA ILE A 8 1.28 2.03 11.08
C ILE A 8 0.69 0.75 10.48
N THR A 9 -0.04 0.83 9.36
CA THR A 9 -0.60 -0.39 8.73
C THR A 9 0.50 -1.33 8.26
N THR A 10 1.57 -0.78 7.67
CA THR A 10 2.78 -1.57 7.31
C THR A 10 3.39 -2.22 8.56
N HIS A 11 3.57 -1.45 9.64
CA HIS A 11 4.10 -1.95 10.91
C HIS A 11 3.24 -3.09 11.49
N THR A 12 1.91 -2.94 11.45
CA THR A 12 0.95 -3.90 11.97
C THR A 12 0.95 -5.19 11.14
N LEU A 13 0.94 -5.10 9.81
CA LEU A 13 1.02 -6.27 8.94
C LEU A 13 2.33 -7.05 9.18
N LEU A 14 3.45 -6.35 9.36
CA LEU A 14 4.74 -6.97 9.67
C LEU A 14 4.79 -7.62 11.06
N ALA A 15 3.86 -7.33 11.97
CA ALA A 15 3.77 -8.07 13.24
C ALA A 15 3.39 -9.55 13.03
N SER A 16 2.74 -9.88 11.89
CA SER A 16 2.36 -11.25 11.58
C SER A 16 3.57 -12.08 11.12
N PRO A 17 3.79 -13.29 11.68
CA PRO A 17 4.84 -14.21 11.21
C PRO A 17 4.50 -14.86 9.85
N GLY A 18 3.24 -14.76 9.41
CA GLY A 18 2.78 -15.25 8.11
C GLY A 18 3.30 -14.41 6.94
N VAL A 19 3.53 -13.12 7.15
CA VAL A 19 4.08 -12.23 6.12
C VAL A 19 5.53 -12.62 5.83
N LYS A 20 5.83 -12.98 4.58
CA LYS A 20 7.21 -13.32 4.14
C LYS A 20 7.91 -12.15 3.47
N ARG A 21 7.14 -11.26 2.85
CA ARG A 21 7.59 -10.03 2.22
C ARG A 21 6.43 -9.04 2.23
N LEU A 22 6.71 -7.76 2.44
CA LEU A 22 5.72 -6.71 2.30
C LEU A 22 6.33 -5.56 1.51
N ASP A 23 5.71 -5.26 0.38
CA ASP A 23 6.02 -4.08 -0.44
C ASP A 23 5.05 -2.94 -0.08
N THR A 24 5.61 -1.79 0.30
CA THR A 24 4.88 -0.54 0.52
C THR A 24 5.21 0.42 -0.61
N VAL A 25 4.22 0.67 -1.46
CA VAL A 25 4.35 1.56 -2.62
C VAL A 25 3.76 2.91 -2.25
N GLU A 26 4.60 3.93 -2.22
CA GLU A 26 4.22 5.30 -1.88
C GLU A 26 4.68 6.22 -3.01
N ILE A 27 3.82 7.12 -3.45
CA ILE A 27 4.15 8.03 -4.56
C ILE A 27 4.97 9.23 -4.06
N GLU A 28 4.75 9.68 -2.83
CA GLU A 28 5.39 10.85 -2.26
C GLU A 28 6.52 10.49 -1.26
N PRO A 29 7.81 10.73 -1.58
CA PRO A 29 8.93 10.46 -0.67
C PRO A 29 8.79 11.16 0.70
N ALA A 30 8.15 12.33 0.72
CA ALA A 30 7.91 13.10 1.94
C ALA A 30 6.99 12.34 2.92
N MET A 31 6.07 11.51 2.44
CA MET A 31 5.23 10.68 3.30
C MET A 31 6.04 9.58 3.98
N VAL A 32 7.01 8.99 3.28
CA VAL A 32 7.94 8.01 3.88
C VAL A 32 8.83 8.66 4.94
N ALA A 33 9.34 9.86 4.67
CA ALA A 33 10.08 10.64 5.66
C ALA A 33 9.19 11.00 6.86
N GLY A 34 7.97 11.44 6.62
CA GLY A 34 6.96 11.77 7.62
C GLY A 34 6.62 10.59 8.54
N ALA A 35 6.45 9.40 7.97
CA ALA A 35 6.14 8.17 8.70
C ALA A 35 7.20 7.81 9.75
N ARG A 36 8.46 8.24 9.58
CA ARG A 36 9.53 8.01 10.59
C ARG A 36 9.28 8.75 11.90
N PHE A 37 8.58 9.89 11.88
CA PHE A 37 8.27 10.66 13.08
C PHE A 37 7.25 9.98 14.00
N PHE A 38 6.57 8.93 13.55
CA PHE A 38 5.68 8.11 14.38
C PHE A 38 6.44 7.08 15.26
N GLY A 39 7.78 7.03 15.15
CA GLY A 39 8.65 6.30 16.06
C GLY A 39 8.32 4.80 16.15
N GLU A 40 8.18 4.29 17.36
CA GLU A 40 7.90 2.87 17.64
C GLU A 40 6.65 2.36 16.91
N ARG A 41 5.65 3.22 16.69
CA ARG A 41 4.37 2.86 16.05
C ARG A 41 4.51 2.55 14.56
N SER A 42 5.56 3.02 13.90
CA SER A 42 5.87 2.73 12.50
C SER A 42 7.19 1.97 12.32
N GLN A 43 7.91 1.66 13.41
CA GLN A 43 9.29 1.20 13.38
C GLN A 43 9.55 -0.02 12.49
N ARG A 44 8.68 -1.05 12.51
CA ARG A 44 8.84 -2.25 11.67
C ARG A 44 8.83 -1.92 10.17
N ALA A 45 8.13 -0.87 9.73
CA ALA A 45 8.16 -0.43 8.34
C ALA A 45 9.57 -0.03 7.85
N PHE A 46 10.48 0.30 8.77
CA PHE A 46 11.82 0.75 8.43
C PHE A 46 12.94 -0.21 8.87
N THR A 47 12.62 -1.16 9.76
CA THR A 47 13.62 -2.00 10.43
C THR A 47 13.42 -3.49 10.20
N ASP A 48 12.21 -3.93 9.81
CA ASP A 48 11.96 -5.34 9.50
C ASP A 48 12.54 -5.67 8.13
N SER A 49 13.37 -6.70 8.05
CA SER A 49 14.00 -7.17 6.80
C SER A 49 13.01 -7.56 5.70
N ARG A 50 11.75 -7.85 6.05
CA ARG A 50 10.68 -8.19 5.10
C ARG A 50 10.04 -6.95 4.48
N SER A 51 10.30 -5.76 5.02
CA SER A 51 9.73 -4.49 4.53
C SER A 51 10.53 -3.95 3.35
N ASN A 52 9.82 -3.64 2.26
CA ASN A 52 10.38 -3.05 1.06
C ASN A 52 9.56 -1.81 0.71
N ILE A 53 10.16 -0.63 0.83
CA ILE A 53 9.50 0.62 0.48
C ILE A 53 9.90 1.01 -0.94
N ALA A 54 8.91 1.19 -1.81
CA ALA A 54 9.10 1.64 -3.18
C ALA A 54 8.50 3.03 -3.35
N ILE A 55 9.29 3.98 -3.84
CA ILE A 55 8.80 5.29 -4.27
C ILE A 55 8.39 5.18 -5.75
N ASP A 56 7.12 4.95 -6.02
CA ASP A 56 6.58 4.81 -7.38
C ASP A 56 5.06 5.02 -7.38
N ASP A 57 4.49 5.27 -8.56
CA ASP A 57 3.04 5.19 -8.76
C ASP A 57 2.60 3.71 -8.71
N ALA A 58 1.49 3.41 -8.04
CA ALA A 58 1.04 2.03 -7.84
C ALA A 58 0.80 1.27 -9.15
N ARG A 59 0.18 1.91 -10.15
CA ARG A 59 -0.10 1.25 -11.44
C ARG A 59 1.20 0.93 -12.17
N THR A 60 2.09 1.91 -12.22
CA THR A 60 3.43 1.76 -12.78
C THR A 60 4.22 0.66 -12.08
N TYR A 61 4.19 0.62 -10.75
CA TYR A 61 4.86 -0.39 -9.94
C TYR A 61 4.40 -1.81 -10.29
N PHE A 62 3.08 -2.04 -10.34
CA PHE A 62 2.55 -3.36 -10.68
C PHE A 62 2.92 -3.79 -12.10
N THR A 63 2.82 -2.89 -13.08
CA THR A 63 3.21 -3.18 -14.46
C THR A 63 4.69 -3.50 -14.61
N LYS A 64 5.59 -2.78 -13.92
CA LYS A 64 7.03 -3.03 -13.97
C LYS A 64 7.43 -4.34 -13.29
N ARG A 65 6.86 -4.63 -12.11
CA ARG A 65 7.30 -5.75 -11.28
C ARG A 65 6.69 -7.09 -11.70
N ASN A 66 5.48 -7.05 -12.27
CA ASN A 66 4.72 -8.23 -12.68
C ASN A 66 4.68 -9.35 -11.62
N ALA A 67 4.68 -8.95 -10.34
CA ALA A 67 4.60 -9.84 -9.20
C ALA A 67 3.13 -10.04 -8.80
N ARG A 68 2.84 -11.22 -8.24
CA ARG A 68 1.54 -11.54 -7.64
C ARG A 68 1.61 -11.51 -6.12
N TYR A 69 0.47 -11.24 -5.49
CA TYR A 69 0.34 -11.05 -4.05
C TYR A 69 -0.85 -11.83 -3.49
N ASP A 70 -0.68 -12.40 -2.30
CA ASP A 70 -1.77 -12.99 -1.53
C ASP A 70 -2.71 -11.92 -0.94
N LEU A 71 -2.20 -10.71 -0.71
CA LEU A 71 -2.94 -9.59 -0.14
C LEU A 71 -2.46 -8.26 -0.72
N ILE A 72 -3.38 -7.48 -1.26
CA ILE A 72 -3.17 -6.09 -1.65
C ILE A 72 -4.11 -5.21 -0.82
N VAL A 73 -3.54 -4.39 0.06
CA VAL A 73 -4.26 -3.37 0.82
C VAL A 73 -3.99 -1.99 0.21
N SER A 74 -5.05 -1.23 -0.04
CA SER A 74 -5.02 0.10 -0.67
C SER A 74 -5.56 1.15 0.30
N GLU A 75 -4.70 2.03 0.80
CA GLU A 75 -5.04 3.10 1.75
C GLU A 75 -4.61 4.50 1.26
N PRO A 76 -5.06 4.94 0.08
CA PRO A 76 -4.75 6.29 -0.38
C PRO A 76 -5.42 7.35 0.51
N SER A 77 -4.64 8.34 0.94
CA SER A 77 -5.07 9.37 1.89
C SER A 77 -5.99 10.44 1.30
N ASN A 78 -5.98 10.65 -0.02
CA ASN A 78 -6.68 11.77 -0.66
C ASN A 78 -7.45 11.37 -1.94
N PRO A 79 -8.62 10.71 -1.84
CA PRO A 79 -9.42 10.30 -3.02
C PRO A 79 -9.82 11.47 -3.94
N TRP A 80 -9.81 12.70 -3.42
CA TRP A 80 -10.23 13.94 -4.08
C TRP A 80 -9.14 14.62 -4.91
N VAL A 81 -7.88 14.18 -4.81
CA VAL A 81 -6.80 14.62 -5.70
C VAL A 81 -6.91 13.81 -6.99
N SER A 82 -6.93 14.48 -8.14
CA SER A 82 -7.26 13.87 -9.45
C SER A 82 -6.35 12.69 -9.85
N SER A 83 -5.14 12.60 -9.32
CA SER A 83 -4.24 11.44 -9.51
C SER A 83 -4.67 10.20 -8.70
N VAL A 84 -5.31 10.40 -7.54
CA VAL A 84 -5.68 9.35 -6.57
C VAL A 84 -7.08 8.80 -6.83
N SER A 85 -8.00 9.56 -7.42
CA SER A 85 -9.32 9.05 -7.84
C SER A 85 -9.22 7.84 -8.77
N SER A 86 -8.11 7.74 -9.50
CA SER A 86 -7.85 6.67 -10.43
C SER A 86 -7.69 5.30 -9.77
N VAL A 87 -7.23 5.21 -8.51
CA VAL A 87 -7.18 3.94 -7.76
C VAL A 87 -8.53 3.50 -7.21
N PHE A 88 -9.58 4.33 -7.39
CA PHE A 88 -10.97 3.99 -7.11
C PHE A 88 -11.77 3.65 -8.39
N SER A 89 -11.12 3.58 -9.55
CA SER A 89 -11.77 3.29 -10.83
C SER A 89 -12.02 1.80 -11.07
N ARG A 90 -13.04 1.46 -11.86
CA ARG A 90 -13.30 0.08 -12.32
C ARG A 90 -12.10 -0.49 -13.08
N GLU A 91 -11.44 0.34 -13.87
CA GLU A 91 -10.26 0.02 -14.63
C GLU A 91 -9.12 -0.41 -13.70
N PHE A 92 -8.90 0.34 -12.63
CA PHE A 92 -7.91 -0.01 -11.61
C PHE A 92 -8.28 -1.31 -10.92
N TYR A 93 -9.52 -1.49 -10.47
CA TYR A 93 -9.94 -2.74 -9.83
C TYR A 93 -9.75 -3.95 -10.76
N ARG A 94 -10.08 -3.83 -12.04
CA ARG A 94 -9.85 -4.89 -13.03
C ARG A 94 -8.35 -5.14 -13.28
N GLN A 95 -7.52 -4.12 -13.18
CA GLN A 95 -6.07 -4.27 -13.35
C GLN A 95 -5.44 -4.89 -12.11
N VAL A 96 -5.80 -4.42 -10.91
CA VAL A 96 -5.16 -4.84 -9.65
C VAL A 96 -5.38 -6.32 -9.36
N THR A 97 -6.55 -6.87 -9.72
CA THR A 97 -6.83 -8.31 -9.55
C THR A 97 -5.93 -9.22 -10.38
N ARG A 98 -5.30 -8.72 -11.46
CA ARG A 98 -4.34 -9.50 -12.25
C ARG A 98 -3.04 -9.79 -11.48
N TYR A 99 -2.77 -8.98 -10.46
CA TYR A 99 -1.61 -9.10 -9.59
C TYR A 99 -1.95 -9.81 -8.27
N LEU A 100 -3.13 -10.44 -8.17
CA LEU A 100 -3.45 -11.34 -7.08
C LEU A 100 -3.10 -12.78 -7.44
N GLU A 101 -2.72 -13.55 -6.42
CA GLU A 101 -2.79 -15.01 -6.47
C GLU A 101 -4.27 -15.49 -6.57
N PRO A 102 -4.53 -16.75 -6.99
CA PRO A 102 -5.90 -17.25 -7.15
C PRO A 102 -6.84 -17.03 -5.95
N ASP A 103 -6.30 -17.20 -4.73
CA ASP A 103 -7.03 -16.99 -3.46
C ASP A 103 -6.67 -15.65 -2.80
N GLY A 104 -6.05 -14.75 -3.56
CA GLY A 104 -5.59 -13.46 -3.05
C GLY A 104 -6.73 -12.49 -2.78
N LEU A 105 -6.53 -11.61 -1.80
CA LEU A 105 -7.52 -10.61 -1.41
C LEU A 105 -7.06 -9.20 -1.78
N PHE A 106 -7.99 -8.41 -2.32
CA PHE A 106 -7.85 -6.97 -2.42
C PHE A 106 -8.74 -6.29 -1.38
N VAL A 107 -8.15 -5.40 -0.59
CA VAL A 107 -8.83 -4.62 0.44
C VAL A 107 -8.64 -3.14 0.15
N GLN A 108 -9.74 -2.41 -0.04
CA GLN A 108 -9.74 -0.97 -0.29
C GLN A 108 -10.27 -0.25 0.94
N TRP A 109 -9.48 0.70 1.45
CA TRP A 109 -10.01 1.68 2.39
C TRP A 109 -10.92 2.67 1.66
N LEU A 110 -12.17 2.79 2.11
CA LEU A 110 -13.16 3.71 1.56
C LEU A 110 -13.49 4.76 2.62
N HIS A 111 -13.29 6.03 2.29
CA HIS A 111 -13.70 7.14 3.15
C HIS A 111 -15.21 7.35 2.98
N LEU A 112 -16.00 6.76 3.86
CA LEU A 112 -17.43 7.05 3.98
C LEU A 112 -17.57 8.32 4.83
N TYR A 113 -17.37 9.50 4.22
CA TYR A 113 -17.77 10.73 4.86
C TYR A 113 -19.31 10.76 4.83
N GLU A 114 -19.94 10.51 5.98
CA GLU A 114 -21.35 10.89 6.16
C GLU A 114 -21.44 12.41 5.99
N SER A 115 -22.38 12.83 5.13
CA SER A 115 -22.76 14.22 4.94
C SER A 115 -23.78 14.64 5.99
#